data_AF-A0A0J6D1Q8-F1
#
_entry.id   AF-A0A0J6D1Q8-F1
#
_cell.length_a   1.000
_cell.length_b   1.000
_cell.length_c   1.000
_cell.angle_alpha   90.00
_cell.angle_beta   90.00
_cell.angle_gamma   90.00
#
_symmetry.space_group_name_H-M   'P 1'
#
loop_
_entity.id
_entity.type
_entity.pdbx_description
1 polymer ?
#
loop_
_entity_poly.entity_id
_entity_poly.type
_entity_poly.pdbx_seq_one_letter_code
_entity_poly.pdbx_strand_id
1 'polypeptide(L)'
;MESEDKKNKMSRKGITIGCNLLCGLMILGAFQMIFDKNHSNDYVGGFFLLVFWMFLSLKRMVNDLWDGKKQSAIINLLFTIVIMGLVIFGSVQYIFSS
;
A
#
# COMPACT_ATOMS: atom_id res chain seq x y z
N MET A 1 -3.14 -1.24 34.16
CA MET A 1 -2.75 -0.18 33.18
C MET A 1 -1.44 -0.54 32.47
N GLU A 2 -0.36 -0.85 33.19
CA GLU A 2 0.96 -1.12 32.55
C GLU A 2 1.04 -2.38 31.66
N SER A 3 0.18 -3.38 31.92
CA SER A 3 0.08 -4.61 31.13
C SER A 3 -0.59 -4.42 29.77
N GLU A 4 -1.54 -3.48 29.66
CA GLU A 4 -2.29 -3.19 28.43
C GLU A 4 -1.41 -2.44 27.43
N ASP A 5 -0.62 -1.47 27.90
CA ASP A 5 0.30 -0.69 27.08
C ASP A 5 1.41 -1.54 26.44
N LYS A 6 1.97 -2.49 27.20
CA LYS A 6 2.97 -3.43 26.68
C LYS A 6 2.40 -4.33 25.58
N LYS A 7 1.19 -4.86 25.77
CA LYS A 7 0.50 -5.72 24.79
C LYS A 7 0.22 -4.95 23.49
N ASN A 8 -0.26 -3.72 23.60
CA ASN A 8 -0.56 -2.86 22.45
C ASN A 8 0.72 -2.44 21.70
N LYS A 9 1.83 -2.22 22.42
CA LYS A 9 3.15 -1.93 21.80
C LYS A 9 3.74 -3.13 21.06
N MET A 10 3.57 -4.34 21.59
CA MET A 10 4.06 -5.58 20.97
C MET A 10 3.24 -5.95 19.72
N SER A 11 1.91 -5.78 19.78
CA SER A 11 1.02 -5.96 18.63
C SER A 11 1.36 -4.99 17.50
N ARG A 12 1.59 -3.70 17.80
CA ARG A 12 2.03 -2.70 16.81
C ARG A 12 3.36 -3.05 16.14
N LYS A 13 4.32 -3.60 16.89
CA LYS A 13 5.58 -4.11 16.33
C LYS A 13 5.33 -5.28 15.37
N GLY A 14 4.49 -6.24 15.77
CA GLY A 14 4.10 -7.36 14.92
C GLY A 14 3.41 -6.94 13.63
N ILE A 15 2.46 -5.99 13.70
CA ILE A 15 1.76 -5.42 12.54
C ILE A 15 2.75 -4.72 11.61
N THR A 16 3.70 -3.95 12.16
CA THR A 16 4.72 -3.26 11.36
C THR A 16 5.62 -4.24 10.61
N ILE A 17 6.05 -5.31 11.29
CA ILE A 17 6.88 -6.37 10.70
C ILE A 17 6.11 -7.14 9.63
N GLY A 18 4.87 -7.55 9.92
CA GLY A 18 4.01 -8.25 8.98
C GLY A 18 3.71 -7.42 7.74
N CYS A 19 3.40 -6.12 7.91
CA CYS A 19 3.24 -5.19 6.79
C CYS A 19 4.52 -5.02 5.98
N ASN A 20 5.69 -4.94 6.61
CA ASN A 20 6.95 -4.84 5.88
C ASN A 20 7.27 -6.12 5.11
N LEU A 21 6.95 -7.29 5.68
CA LEU A 21 7.11 -8.58 5.01
C LEU A 21 6.16 -8.72 3.82
N LEU A 22 4.88 -8.38 4.01
CA LEU A 22 3.86 -8.33 2.96
C LEU A 22 4.25 -7.32 1.87
N CYS A 23 4.83 -6.18 2.25
CA CYS A 23 5.37 -5.21 1.31
C CYS A 23 6.49 -5.81 0.45
N GLY A 24 7.42 -6.53 1.06
CA GLY A 24 8.49 -7.23 0.33
C GLY A 24 7.94 -8.28 -0.63
N LEU A 25 6.98 -9.10 -0.18
CA LEU A 25 6.29 -10.09 -1.02
C LEU A 25 5.54 -9.43 -2.19
N MET A 26 4.90 -8.28 -1.95
CA MET A 26 4.19 -7.54 -2.99
C MET A 26 5.14 -6.97 -4.05
N ILE A 27 6.27 -6.40 -3.65
CA ILE A 27 7.29 -5.92 -4.60
C ILE A 27 7.83 -7.08 -5.42
N LEU A 28 8.12 -8.23 -4.81
CA LEU A 28 8.57 -9.42 -5.51
C LEU A 28 7.53 -9.91 -6.53
N GLY A 29 6.24 -9.91 -6.17
CA GLY A 29 5.15 -10.27 -7.09
C GLY A 29 5.02 -9.30 -8.27
N ALA A 30 5.10 -7.98 -8.02
CA ALA A 30 5.11 -6.98 -9.09
C ALA A 30 6.31 -7.15 -10.02
N PHE A 31 7.49 -7.43 -9.47
CA PHE A 31 8.71 -7.63 -10.24
C PHE A 31 8.63 -8.90 -11.10
N GLN A 32 8.07 -9.98 -10.57
CA GLN A 32 7.80 -11.19 -11.34
C GLN A 32 6.85 -10.92 -12.51
N MET A 33 5.83 -10.08 -12.32
CA MET A 33 4.87 -9.77 -13.38
C MET A 33 5.43 -8.87 -14.49
N ILE A 34 6.24 -7.87 -14.12
CA ILE A 34 6.86 -6.92 -15.06
C ILE A 34 7.96 -7.57 -15.92
N PHE A 35 8.68 -8.57 -15.38
CA PHE A 35 9.77 -9.25 -16.11
C PHE A 35 9.33 -10.56 -16.76
N ASP A 36 8.05 -10.93 -16.66
CA ASP A 36 7.50 -12.09 -17.38
C ASP A 36 7.31 -11.76 -18.87
N LYS A 37 7.44 -12.76 -19.73
CA LYS A 37 7.53 -12.59 -21.19
C LYS A 37 6.21 -12.16 -21.88
N ASN A 38 5.11 -12.12 -21.14
CA ASN A 38 3.77 -11.83 -21.66
C ASN A 38 3.39 -10.35 -21.42
N HIS A 39 3.27 -9.57 -22.49
CA HIS A 39 2.89 -8.14 -22.43
C HIS A 39 1.53 -7.83 -21.78
N SER A 40 0.64 -8.82 -21.67
CA SER A 40 -0.62 -8.65 -20.91
C SER A 40 -0.38 -8.52 -19.40
N ASN A 41 0.79 -8.96 -18.91
CA ASN A 41 1.15 -8.97 -17.49
C ASN A 41 1.72 -7.62 -17.02
N ASP A 42 2.12 -6.73 -17.93
CA ASP A 42 2.64 -5.40 -17.60
C ASP A 42 1.56 -4.51 -16.96
N TYR A 43 0.32 -4.60 -17.46
CA TYR A 43 -0.84 -3.91 -16.88
C TYR A 43 -1.16 -4.42 -15.46
N VAL A 44 -1.07 -5.73 -15.26
CA VAL A 44 -1.34 -6.36 -13.96
C VAL A 44 -0.23 -6.00 -12.96
N GLY A 45 1.03 -6.03 -13.38
CA GLY A 45 2.17 -5.62 -12.57
C GLY A 45 2.10 -4.14 -12.14
N GLY A 46 1.73 -3.25 -13.06
CA GLY A 46 1.51 -1.83 -12.77
C GLY A 46 0.34 -1.59 -11.81
N PHE A 47 -0.78 -2.29 -12.00
CA PHE A 47 -1.93 -2.25 -11.09
C PHE A 47 -1.55 -2.74 -9.69
N PHE A 48 -0.81 -3.84 -9.60
CA PHE A 48 -0.35 -4.41 -8.34
C PHE A 48 0.58 -3.45 -7.58
N LEU A 49 1.46 -2.75 -8.31
CA LEU A 49 2.33 -1.72 -7.74
C LEU A 49 1.53 -0.53 -7.19
N LEU A 50 0.49 -0.07 -7.88
CA LEU A 50 -0.38 1.02 -7.41
C LEU A 50 -1.12 0.62 -6.12
N VAL A 51 -1.70 -0.58 -6.08
CA VAL A 51 -2.37 -1.10 -4.87
C VAL A 51 -1.40 -1.23 -3.69
N PHE A 52 -0.18 -1.70 -3.95
CA PHE A 52 0.90 -1.73 -2.96
C PHE A 52 1.19 -0.33 -2.40
N TRP A 53 1.33 0.66 -3.28
CA TRP A 53 1.68 2.01 -2.88
C TRP A 53 0.57 2.68 -2.08
N MET A 54 -0.69 2.39 -2.42
CA MET A 54 -1.87 2.79 -1.65
C MET A 54 -1.82 2.25 -0.23
N PHE A 55 -1.56 0.95 -0.06
CA PHE A 55 -1.48 0.31 1.25
C PHE A 55 -0.34 0.88 2.10
N LEU A 56 0.81 1.13 1.47
CA LEU A 56 1.97 1.73 2.12
C LEU A 56 1.69 3.18 2.58
N SER A 57 0.99 3.96 1.76
CA SER A 57 0.60 5.33 2.10
C SER A 57 -0.41 5.37 3.24
N LEU A 58 -1.41 4.48 3.22
CA LEU A 58 -2.38 4.33 4.30
C LEU A 58 -1.69 3.99 5.64
N LYS A 59 -0.73 3.05 5.61
CA LYS A 59 0.04 2.67 6.79
C LYS A 59 0.83 3.87 7.35
N ARG A 60 1.48 4.66 6.49
CA ARG A 60 2.19 5.87 6.92
C ARG A 60 1.24 6.91 7.48
N MET A 61 0.07 7.09 6.86
CA MET A 61 -0.95 8.01 7.34
C MET A 61 -1.41 7.65 8.76
N VAL A 62 -1.70 6.37 9.01
CA VAL A 62 -2.09 5.89 10.36
C VAL A 62 -0.96 6.11 11.37
N ASN A 63 0.29 5.84 10.97
CA ASN A 63 1.43 6.05 11.85
C ASN A 63 1.69 7.55 12.13
N ASP A 64 1.53 8.42 11.14
CA ASP A 64 1.68 9.87 11.28
C ASP A 64 0.55 10.48 12.12
N LEU A 65 -0.68 9.97 12.00
CA LEU A 65 -1.80 10.31 12.88
C LEU A 65 -1.49 9.94 14.33
N TRP A 66 -0.94 8.75 14.55
CA TRP A 66 -0.54 8.28 15.88
C TRP A 66 0.61 9.12 16.47
N ASP A 67 1.57 9.52 15.64
CA ASP A 67 2.72 10.34 16.02
C ASP A 67 2.39 11.86 16.07
N GLY A 68 1.15 12.26 15.80
CA GLY A 68 0.71 13.66 15.81
C GLY A 68 1.24 14.52 14.65
N LYS A 69 1.83 13.90 13.62
CA LYS A 69 2.44 14.56 12.45
C LYS A 69 1.39 14.93 11.41
N LYS A 70 0.61 15.97 11.68
CA LYS A 70 -0.52 16.41 10.83
C LYS A 70 -0.14 16.69 9.38
N GLN A 71 1.00 17.33 9.10
CA GLN A 71 1.41 17.65 7.73
C GLN A 71 1.71 16.39 6.90
N SER A 72 2.43 15.43 7.47
CA SER A 72 2.77 14.17 6.79
C SER A 72 1.52 13.31 6.58
N ALA A 73 0.59 13.29 7.54
CA ALA A 73 -0.69 12.60 7.40
C ALA A 73 -1.52 13.18 6.24
N ILE A 74 -1.58 14.51 6.08
CA ILE A 74 -2.29 15.16 4.97
C ILE A 74 -1.66 14.79 3.62
N ILE A 75 -0.33 14.81 3.52
CA ILE A 75 0.38 14.43 2.29
C ILE A 75 0.09 12.95 1.93
N ASN A 76 0.17 12.05 2.91
CA ASN A 76 -0.13 10.63 2.69
C ASN A 76 -1.61 10.42 2.31
N LEU A 77 -2.54 11.19 2.88
CA LEU A 77 -3.95 11.14 2.52
C LEU A 77 -4.18 11.60 1.07
N LEU A 78 -3.56 12.72 0.67
CA LEU A 78 -3.63 13.21 -0.71
C LEU A 78 -3.04 12.19 -1.70
N PHE A 79 -1.89 11.60 -1.36
CA PHE A 79 -1.24 10.58 -2.16
C PHE A 79 -2.11 9.33 -2.31
N THR A 80 -2.78 8.91 -1.24
CA THR A 80 -3.76 7.81 -1.25
C THR A 80 -4.93 8.10 -2.19
N ILE A 81 -5.49 9.31 -2.15
CA ILE A 81 -6.59 9.73 -3.02
C ILE A 81 -6.17 9.69 -4.49
N VAL A 82 -4.98 10.22 -4.82
CA VAL A 82 -4.45 10.20 -6.19
C VAL A 82 -4.28 8.78 -6.71
N ILE A 83 -3.70 7.89 -5.90
CA ILE A 83 -3.53 6.48 -6.27
C ILE A 83 -4.89 5.79 -6.45
N MET A 84 -5.85 6.04 -5.55
CA MET A 84 -7.20 5.48 -5.66
C MET A 84 -7.85 5.91 -6.98
N GLY A 85 -7.71 7.18 -7.39
CA GLY A 85 -8.19 7.68 -8.68
C GLY A 85 -7.54 6.95 -9.87
N LEU A 86 -6.22 6.75 -9.83
CA LEU A 86 -5.49 6.00 -10.88
C LEU A 86 -5.92 4.54 -10.96
N VAL A 87 -6.13 3.88 -9.81
CA VAL A 87 -6.62 2.50 -9.73
C VAL A 87 -8.01 2.39 -10.35
N ILE A 88 -8.94 3.28 -9.96
CA ILE A 88 -10.31 3.30 -10.51
C ILE A 88 -10.27 3.56 -12.00
N PHE A 89 -9.50 4.57 -12.44
CA PHE A 89 -9.38 4.90 -13.86
C PHE A 89 -8.82 3.74 -14.68
N GLY A 90 -7.74 3.10 -14.19
CA GLY A 90 -7.16 1.92 -14.82
C GLY A 90 -8.13 0.73 -14.88
N SER A 91 -8.88 0.48 -13.81
CA SER A 91 -9.91 -0.57 -13.77
C SER A 91 -11.06 -0.29 -14.72
N VAL A 92 -11.55 0.95 -14.80
CA VAL A 92 -12.61 1.35 -15.74
C VAL A 92 -12.13 1.16 -17.18
N GLN A 93 -10.92 1.65 -17.51
CA GLN A 93 -10.34 1.44 -18.83
C GLN A 93 -10.21 -0.04 -19.18
N TYR A 94 -9.76 -0.87 -18.23
CA TYR A 94 -9.66 -2.32 -18.45
C TYR A 94 -11.03 -2.98 -18.73
N ILE A 95 -12.07 -2.60 -17.98
CA ILE A 95 -13.43 -3.18 -18.15
C ILE A 95 -14.10 -2.70 -19.44
N PHE A 96 -13.95 -1.41 -19.80
CA PHE A 96 -14.60 -0.85 -20.98
C PHE A 96 -13.82 -1.07 -22.28
N SER A 97 -12.53 -1.39 -22.20
CA SER A 97 -11.68 -1.71 -23.36
C SER A 97 -11.54 -3.22 -23.61
N SER A 98 -12.16 -4.07 -22.77
CA SER A 98 -12.27 -5.52 -22.92
C SER A 98 -13.64 -5.91 -23.46
#